data_AF-A0A645AAX1-F1
#
_entry.id   AF-A0A645AAX1-F1
#
_cell.length_a   1.000
_cell.length_b   1.000
_cell.length_c   1.000
_cell.angle_alpha   90.00
_cell.angle_beta   90.00
_cell.angle_gamma   90.00
#
_symmetry.space_group_name_H-M   'P 1'
#
loop_
_entity.id
_entity.type
_entity.pdbx_description
1 polymer ?
#
loop_
_entity_poly.entity_id
_entity_poly.type
_entity_poly.pdbx_seq_one_letter_code
_entity_poly.pdbx_strand_id
1 'polypeptide(L)'
;MTALQKVAAFLFIIGLEKGSKIMALMDSDELKSVLAEFGKLQELSPQMQKSIWYEFVQLGYEEKMNPMETLFVFRLLFNGSKISEKEKRRFS
;
A
#
# COMPACT_ATOMS: atom_id res chain seq x y z
N MET A 1 -10.01 1.66 7.37
CA MET A 1 -9.07 2.18 6.34
C MET A 1 -9.41 1.61 4.99
N THR A 2 -9.38 2.42 3.94
CA THR A 2 -9.50 1.97 2.54
C THR A 2 -8.26 1.16 2.12
N ALA A 3 -8.33 0.45 1.00
CA ALA A 3 -7.16 -0.28 0.47
C ALA A 3 -5.98 0.66 0.19
N LEU A 4 -6.24 1.84 -0.37
CA LEU A 4 -5.22 2.88 -0.60
C LEU A 4 -4.58 3.38 0.70
N GLN A 5 -5.39 3.65 1.73
CA GLN A 5 -4.89 4.04 3.05
C GLN A 5 -4.02 2.95 3.67
N LYS A 6 -4.41 1.68 3.51
CA LYS A 6 -3.62 0.54 4.00
C LYS A 6 -2.28 0.43 3.28
N VAL A 7 -2.23 0.64 1.96
CA VAL A 7 -0.97 0.66 1.20
C VAL A 7 -0.07 1.80 1.67
N ALA A 8 -0.58 3.02 1.79
CA ALA A 8 0.20 4.16 2.26
C ALA A 8 0.73 3.93 3.69
N ALA A 9 -0.12 3.44 4.59
CA ALA A 9 0.28 3.12 5.96
C ALA A 9 1.29 1.97 6.03
N PHE A 10 1.16 0.97 5.18
CA PHE A 10 2.12 -0.13 5.14
C PHE A 10 3.47 0.31 4.59
N LEU A 11 3.49 1.14 3.53
CA LEU A 11 4.70 1.79 3.02
C LEU A 11 5.40 2.62 4.11
N PHE A 12 4.63 3.29 4.97
CA PHE A 12 5.18 3.98 6.16
C PHE A 12 5.82 2.99 7.16
N ILE A 13 5.14 1.88 7.46
CA ILE A 13 5.60 0.85 8.42
C ILE A 13 6.91 0.18 7.96
N ILE A 14 7.03 -0.18 6.67
CA ILE A 14 8.25 -0.81 6.14
C ILE A 14 9.43 0.16 5.97
N GLY A 15 9.21 1.44 6.23
CA GLY A 15 10.22 2.48 6.21
C GLY A 15 10.51 3.06 4.82
N LEU A 16 11.15 4.23 4.83
CA LEU A 16 11.37 5.07 3.65
C LEU A 16 12.23 4.38 2.58
N GLU A 17 13.27 3.63 2.99
CA GLU A 17 14.19 3.01 2.04
C GLU A 17 13.49 1.92 1.21
N LYS A 18 12.81 0.97 1.88
CA LYS A 18 12.08 -0.09 1.18
C LYS A 18 10.85 0.48 0.45
N GLY A 19 10.13 1.40 1.09
CA GLY A 19 8.96 2.05 0.52
C GLY A 19 9.26 2.81 -0.77
N SER A 20 10.35 3.58 -0.82
CA SER A 20 10.73 4.36 -2.02
C SER A 20 11.05 3.47 -3.23
N LYS A 21 11.73 2.35 -3.01
CA LYS A 21 12.02 1.36 -4.08
C LYS A 21 10.73 0.75 -4.66
N ILE A 22 9.72 0.54 -3.83
CA ILE A 22 8.41 0.02 -4.28
C ILE A 22 7.63 1.11 -5.02
N MET A 23 7.60 2.34 -4.49
CA MET A 23 6.94 3.48 -5.13
C MET A 23 7.53 3.80 -6.52
N ALA A 24 8.84 3.57 -6.72
CA ALA A 24 9.49 3.74 -8.02
C ALA A 24 9.00 2.77 -9.11
N LEU A 25 8.34 1.67 -8.73
CA LEU A 25 7.76 0.67 -9.65
C LEU A 25 6.28 0.92 -9.96
N MET A 26 5.65 1.90 -9.30
CA MET A 26 4.27 2.28 -9.54
C MET A 26 4.17 3.16 -10.79
N ASP A 27 3.05 3.09 -11.49
CA ASP A 27 2.76 4.09 -12.51
C ASP A 27 2.41 5.46 -11.89
N SER A 28 2.38 6.52 -12.71
CA SER A 28 2.17 7.88 -12.22
C SER A 28 0.84 8.08 -11.51
N ASP A 29 -0.19 7.32 -11.87
CA ASP A 29 -1.53 7.45 -11.29
C ASP A 29 -1.58 6.69 -9.96
N GLU A 30 -1.03 5.46 -9.92
CA GLU A 30 -0.88 4.69 -8.68
C GLU A 30 -0.08 5.48 -7.63
N LEU A 31 1.05 6.06 -8.04
CA LEU A 31 1.91 6.86 -7.16
C LEU A 31 1.16 8.09 -6.61
N LYS A 32 0.45 8.83 -7.46
CA LYS A 32 -0.34 10.00 -7.03
C LYS A 32 -1.41 9.62 -6.00
N SER A 33 -2.17 8.55 -6.24
CA SER A 33 -3.20 8.09 -5.30
C SER A 33 -2.59 7.69 -3.95
N VAL A 34 -1.46 6.99 -3.96
CA VAL A 34 -0.77 6.59 -2.71
C VAL A 34 -0.23 7.81 -1.95
N LEU A 35 0.42 8.75 -2.63
CA LEU A 35 0.94 9.98 -2.00
C LEU A 35 -0.18 10.86 -1.42
N ALA A 36 -1.34 10.92 -2.07
CA ALA A 36 -2.50 11.64 -1.56
C ALA A 36 -3.00 11.06 -0.23
N GLU A 37 -2.87 9.76 0.00
CA GLU A 37 -3.22 9.13 1.27
C GLU A 37 -2.17 9.35 2.35
N PHE A 38 -0.87 9.45 2.02
CA PHE A 38 0.17 9.77 2.99
C PHE A 38 -0.12 11.07 3.74
N GLY A 39 -0.55 12.12 3.04
CA GLY A 39 -0.93 13.39 3.66
C GLY A 39 -2.18 13.31 4.55
N LYS A 40 -2.97 12.23 4.44
CA LYS A 40 -4.17 11.98 5.25
C LYS A 40 -3.90 11.00 6.39
N LEU A 41 -2.74 10.34 6.42
CA LEU A 41 -2.37 9.45 7.51
C LEU A 41 -2.17 10.29 8.77
N GLN A 42 -3.10 10.16 9.70
CA GLN A 42 -2.88 10.58 11.08
C GLN A 42 -1.89 9.62 11.75
N GLU A 43 -1.40 10.01 12.93
CA GLU A 43 -0.48 9.21 13.72
C GLU A 43 -1.00 7.77 13.90
N LEU A 44 -0.28 6.80 13.32
CA LEU A 44 -0.69 5.40 13.35
C LEU A 44 -0.36 4.82 14.72
N SER A 45 -1.39 4.52 15.52
CA SER A 45 -1.18 3.86 16.82
C SER A 45 -0.45 2.51 16.66
N PRO A 46 0.32 2.05 17.67
CA PRO A 46 1.03 0.77 17.59
C PRO A 46 0.11 -0.43 17.29
N GLN A 47 -1.13 -0.41 17.78
CA GLN A 47 -2.12 -1.46 17.50
C GLN A 47 -2.56 -1.43 16.03
N MET A 48 -2.74 -0.24 15.47
CA MET A 48 -3.10 -0.10 14.05
C MET A 48 -1.94 -0.54 13.15
N GLN A 49 -0.71 -0.19 13.48
CA GLN A 49 0.48 -0.67 12.75
C GLN A 49 0.56 -2.20 12.76
N LYS A 50 0.36 -2.85 13.91
CA LYS A 50 0.34 -4.31 14.03
C LYS A 50 -0.78 -4.96 13.20
N SER A 51 -1.98 -4.37 13.23
CA SER A 51 -3.12 -4.87 12.45
C SER A 51 -2.84 -4.81 10.96
N ILE A 52 -2.32 -3.67 10.48
CA ILE A 52 -1.98 -3.50 9.06
C ILE A 52 -0.87 -4.47 8.67
N TRP A 53 0.19 -4.57 9.46
CA TRP A 53 1.25 -5.54 9.21
C TRP A 53 0.73 -6.96 9.07
N TYR A 54 -0.12 -7.39 10.01
CA TYR A 54 -0.70 -8.73 9.99
C TYR A 54 -1.56 -8.98 8.75
N GLU A 55 -2.36 -8.01 8.31
CA GLU A 55 -3.15 -8.14 7.08
C GLU A 55 -2.25 -8.37 5.85
N PHE A 56 -1.15 -7.64 5.71
CA PHE A 56 -0.23 -7.82 4.59
C PHE A 56 0.49 -9.18 4.66
N VAL A 57 0.85 -9.66 5.85
CA VAL A 57 1.40 -11.01 6.03
C VAL A 57 0.38 -12.09 5.61
N GLN A 58 -0.91 -11.92 5.96
CA GLN A 58 -1.97 -12.83 5.52
C GLN A 58 -2.20 -12.81 4.00
N LEU A 59 -1.88 -11.70 3.33
CA LEU A 59 -1.89 -11.58 1.87
C LEU A 59 -0.63 -12.15 1.21
N GLY A 60 0.31 -12.68 2.00
CA GLY A 60 1.53 -13.32 1.52
C GLY A 60 2.76 -12.42 1.52
N TYR A 61 2.73 -11.24 2.16
CA TYR A 61 3.95 -10.45 2.33
C TYR A 61 4.97 -11.17 3.21
N GLU A 62 6.22 -11.21 2.74
CA GLU A 62 7.37 -11.64 3.53
C GLU A 62 8.41 -10.51 3.60
N GLU A 63 9.06 -10.34 4.75
CA GLU A 63 10.01 -9.23 4.96
C GLU A 63 11.20 -9.24 3.98
N LYS A 64 11.61 -10.42 3.53
CA LYS A 64 12.66 -10.63 2.52
C LYS A 64 12.22 -10.36 1.07
N MET A 65 10.93 -10.11 0.83
CA MET A 65 10.43 -9.84 -0.53
C MET A 65 11.11 -8.62 -1.12
N ASN A 66 11.43 -8.74 -2.41
CA ASN A 66 11.93 -7.64 -3.20
C ASN A 66 10.81 -6.61 -3.48
N PRO A 67 11.14 -5.41 -3.98
CA PRO A 67 10.15 -4.37 -4.22
C PRO A 67 9.03 -4.75 -5.20
N MET A 68 9.33 -5.57 -6.21
CA MET A 68 8.35 -6.00 -7.21
C MET A 68 7.36 -7.02 -6.63
N GLU A 69 7.85 -7.97 -5.84
CA GLU A 69 7.01 -8.93 -5.10
C GLU A 69 6.11 -8.21 -4.10
N THR A 70 6.65 -7.21 -3.39
CA THR A 70 5.86 -6.40 -2.45
C THR A 70 4.76 -5.62 -3.17
N LEU A 71 5.08 -5.03 -4.34
CA LEU A 71 4.07 -4.34 -5.16
C LEU A 71 2.98 -5.30 -5.67
N PHE A 72 3.34 -6.55 -6.00
CA PHE A 72 2.35 -7.55 -6.37
C PHE A 72 1.37 -7.83 -5.23
N VAL A 73 1.85 -7.98 -3.99
CA VAL A 73 0.98 -8.14 -2.80
C VAL A 73 0.05 -6.92 -2.65
N PHE A 74 0.54 -5.70 -2.90
CA PHE A 74 -0.32 -4.52 -2.84
C PHE A 74 -1.48 -4.60 -3.83
N ARG A 75 -1.21 -5.05 -5.07
CA ARG A 75 -2.23 -5.20 -6.11
C ARG A 75 -3.28 -6.27 -5.77
N LEU A 76 -2.95 -7.27 -4.94
CA LEU A 76 -3.94 -8.25 -4.45
C LEU A 76 -5.08 -7.59 -3.66
N LEU A 77 -4.83 -6.50 -2.92
CA LEU A 77 -5.87 -5.71 -2.25
C LEU A 77 -6.89 -5.09 -3.22
N PHE A 78 -6.48 -4.94 -4.48
CA PHE A 78 -7.27 -4.38 -5.57
C PHE A 78 -7.76 -5.49 -6.51
N ASN A 79 -7.87 -6.74 -6.04
CA ASN A 79 -8.28 -7.89 -6.85
C ASN A 79 -7.35 -8.14 -8.04
N GLY A 80 -6.06 -7.84 -7.90
CA GLY A 80 -5.07 -7.96 -8.97
C GLY A 80 -5.11 -6.84 -10.01
N SER A 81 -6.03 -5.88 -9.88
CA SER A 81 -6.08 -4.68 -10.73
C SER A 81 -5.11 -3.61 -10.24
N LYS A 82 -4.90 -2.57 -11.07
CA LYS A 82 -4.08 -1.42 -10.68
C LYS A 82 -4.66 -0.73 -9.45
N ILE A 83 -3.78 -0.17 -8.62
CA ILE A 83 -4.16 0.52 -7.38
C ILE A 83 -5.17 1.66 -7.66
N SER A 84 -5.05 2.31 -8.82
CA SER A 84 -5.91 3.42 -9.27
C SER A 84 -7.28 3.02 -9.84
N GLU A 85 -7.55 1.74 -10.13
CA GLU A 85 -8.81 1.34 -10.79
C GLU A 85 -10.03 1.26 -9.86
N LYS A 86 -9.83 1.02 -8.56
CA LYS A 86 -10.95 0.86 -7.61
C LYS A 86 -11.61 2.19 -7.22
N GLU A 87 -10.90 3.32 -7.34
CA GLU A 87 -11.49 4.65 -7.12
C GLU A 87 -12.45 5.04 -8.25
N LYS A 88 -12.15 4.70 -9.52
CA LYS A 88 -13.01 5.02 -10.67
C LYS A 88 -14.38 4.34 -10.59
N ARG A 89 -14.44 3.08 -10.13
CA ARG A 89 -15.70 2.31 -10.06
C ARG A 89 -16.65 2.73 -8.95
N ARG A 90 -16.25 3.62 -8.02
CA ARG A 90 -17.15 4.17 -6.99
C ARG A 90 -17.90 5.43 -7.45
N PHE A 91 -17.52 6.00 -8.59
CA PHE A 91 -18.11 7.22 -9.17
C PHE A 91 -18.68 6.97 -10.58
N SER A 92 -18.98 5.72 -10.93
CA SER A 92 -19.63 5.32 -12.20
C SER A 92 -20.97 4.67 -11.92
#